data_AF-A0A5C7PY70-F1
#
_entry.id   AF-A0A5C7PY70-F1
#
_cell.length_a   1.000
_cell.length_b   1.000
_cell.length_c   1.000
_cell.angle_alpha   90.00
_cell.angle_beta   90.00
_cell.angle_gamma   90.00
#
_symmetry.space_group_name_H-M   'P 1'
#
loop_
_entity.id
_entity.type
_entity.pdbx_description
1 polymer ?
#
loop_
_entity_poly.entity_id
_entity_poly.type
_entity_poly.pdbx_seq_one_letter_code
_entity_poly.pdbx_strand_id
1 'polypeptide(L)'
;MFNKVQILRPRSNMKILRHFLVFLALTFTAIAHAVTEDVTVSTTGYGDSYQKAVATALLEAVAQVRGVNIATDKTLKSDFEAYATDNASYAKSQTQVVQDISVQTKGQVKSYQILSTKEPTAESSQWEVQAQVVVPSYKAMGKEDKRFSIAIMPFHSKSGKSVVAGKLRDDILNTLTQSRKFNVVNRDFENEFAAEKDLLQSDDVSANEASRLGQVSGADLMVVGTIYDASVSTKTTVTPTETTNFYGMSVTEGGQVHTSSKSSVKLNYRVIEVATQKVKWANTWSANSGGAVADSLLEQGAKTIVSDMLEVIYPVKVLKVSGDKRIILNEGDARLQMNMMLDAYSAGESFIDPDTGAEIVTDGTVVAQLKVIESKPKYSIAELASGDISQIKEGGIVRMQKPKAAEKPAEKPKKKSKPASVKSNAPVRSPTDAGGEAPVNWQ
;
A
#
# COMPACT_ATOMS: atom_id res chain seq x y z
N MET A 1 35.16 -7.38 -63.47
CA MET A 1 34.62 -7.58 -62.11
C MET A 1 35.45 -6.76 -61.14
N PHE A 2 34.89 -5.69 -60.56
CA PHE A 2 35.06 -5.24 -59.17
C PHE A 2 34.37 -3.87 -59.06
N ASN A 3 33.24 -3.88 -58.36
CA ASN A 3 32.31 -2.77 -58.24
C ASN A 3 32.85 -1.75 -57.22
N LYS A 4 32.92 -0.46 -57.59
CA LYS A 4 33.29 0.63 -56.68
C LYS A 4 32.13 0.87 -55.70
N VAL A 5 32.33 0.54 -54.43
CA VAL A 5 31.43 0.88 -53.33
C VAL A 5 31.62 2.36 -52.98
N GLN A 6 30.61 3.19 -53.21
CA GLN A 6 30.53 4.54 -52.66
C GLN A 6 30.13 4.46 -51.17
N ILE A 7 31.03 4.89 -50.28
CA ILE A 7 30.75 5.08 -48.86
C ILE A 7 30.24 6.52 -48.68
N LEU A 8 28.92 6.68 -48.52
CA LEU A 8 28.32 7.94 -48.08
C LEU A 8 28.65 8.16 -46.60
N ARG A 9 29.47 9.17 -46.30
CA ARG A 9 29.63 9.70 -44.93
C ARG A 9 28.50 10.71 -44.65
N PRO A 10 27.65 10.53 -43.64
CA PRO A 10 26.82 11.63 -43.16
C PRO A 10 27.69 12.59 -42.32
N ARG A 11 28.11 13.68 -42.94
CA ARG A 11 28.49 14.92 -42.24
C ARG A 11 27.19 15.65 -41.88
N SER A 12 27.11 16.07 -40.62
CA SER A 12 26.11 16.97 -40.01
C SER A 12 25.30 16.24 -38.95
N ASN A 13 25.49 16.67 -37.69
CA ASN A 13 24.59 16.56 -36.52
C ASN A 13 25.35 16.60 -35.18
N MET A 14 26.68 16.74 -35.20
CA MET A 14 27.48 16.87 -33.96
C MET A 14 27.29 18.21 -33.24
N LYS A 15 26.88 19.28 -33.95
CA LYS A 15 26.62 20.59 -33.32
C LYS A 15 25.26 20.64 -32.61
N ILE A 16 24.24 19.96 -33.13
CA ILE A 16 22.91 19.89 -32.52
C ILE A 16 22.95 18.98 -31.28
N LEU A 17 23.68 17.86 -31.35
CA LEU A 17 23.86 16.96 -30.22
C LEU A 17 24.60 17.63 -29.04
N ARG A 18 25.57 18.51 -29.30
CA ARG A 18 26.32 19.22 -28.25
C ARG A 18 25.51 20.32 -27.57
N HIS A 19 24.56 20.96 -28.26
CA HIS A 19 23.64 21.91 -27.62
C HIS A 19 22.53 21.21 -26.86
N PHE A 20 22.08 20.03 -27.32
CA PHE A 20 21.11 19.21 -26.60
C PHE A 20 21.69 18.65 -25.29
N LEU A 21 22.97 18.29 -25.28
CA LEU A 21 23.67 17.77 -24.10
C LEU A 21 24.00 18.86 -23.06
N VAL A 22 24.20 20.11 -23.49
CA VAL A 22 24.38 21.26 -22.57
C VAL A 22 23.04 21.76 -22.02
N PHE A 23 21.94 21.64 -22.77
CA PHE A 23 20.60 21.99 -22.27
C PHE A 23 20.06 20.94 -21.29
N LEU A 24 20.38 19.65 -21.50
CA LEU A 24 19.99 18.56 -20.60
C LEU A 24 20.77 18.58 -19.26
N ALA A 25 21.97 19.17 -19.24
CA ALA A 25 22.78 19.34 -18.02
C ALA A 25 22.34 20.54 -17.16
N LEU A 26 21.47 21.43 -17.65
CA LEU A 26 21.03 22.64 -16.94
C LEU A 26 19.64 22.51 -16.30
N THR A 27 18.93 21.39 -16.49
CA THR A 27 17.57 21.18 -15.96
C THR A 27 17.50 20.22 -14.77
N PHE A 28 18.63 19.84 -14.16
CA PHE A 28 18.67 18.86 -13.06
C PHE A 28 19.21 19.39 -11.73
N THR A 29 19.10 20.70 -11.48
CA THR A 29 19.25 21.29 -10.14
C THR A 29 17.89 21.73 -9.59
N ALA A 30 16.92 20.81 -9.57
CA ALA A 30 15.85 20.89 -8.59
C ALA A 30 16.39 20.28 -7.29
N ILE A 31 17.19 21.04 -6.55
CA ILE A 31 17.44 20.73 -5.14
C ILE A 31 16.08 20.92 -4.47
N ALA A 32 15.40 19.80 -4.24
CA ALA A 32 14.22 19.74 -3.40
C ALA A 32 14.67 20.11 -1.99
N HIS A 33 14.67 21.40 -1.69
CA HIS A 33 14.78 21.87 -0.32
C HIS A 33 13.51 21.41 0.38
N ALA A 34 13.65 20.48 1.32
CA ALA A 34 12.65 20.26 2.34
C ALA A 34 12.31 21.62 2.96
N VAL A 35 11.09 22.11 2.77
CA VAL A 35 10.66 23.40 3.32
C VAL A 35 10.30 23.16 4.78
N THR A 36 11.25 23.41 5.67
CA THR A 36 10.98 23.63 7.08
C THR A 36 10.38 25.03 7.26
N GLU A 37 9.29 25.12 8.02
CA GLU A 37 8.61 26.33 8.40
C GLU A 37 8.97 26.65 9.85
N ASP A 38 9.47 27.86 10.11
CA ASP A 38 9.80 28.32 11.46
C ASP A 38 8.50 28.73 12.18
N VAL A 39 8.04 27.92 13.13
CA VAL A 39 6.86 28.23 13.94
C VAL A 39 7.31 28.95 15.20
N THR A 40 6.81 30.17 15.40
CA THR A 40 7.11 30.98 16.59
C THR A 40 5.97 30.86 17.61
N VAL A 41 6.29 30.43 18.82
CA VAL A 41 5.34 30.31 19.95
C VAL A 41 5.84 31.08 21.16
N SER A 42 4.91 31.55 22.00
CA SER A 42 5.22 32.21 23.27
C SER A 42 4.79 31.31 24.42
N THR A 43 5.74 30.84 25.21
CA THR A 43 5.50 29.86 26.28
C THR A 43 6.00 30.37 27.62
N THR A 44 5.43 29.83 28.70
CA THR A 44 5.83 30.13 30.07
C THR A 44 6.31 28.86 30.74
N GLY A 45 7.51 28.89 31.31
CA GLY A 45 8.08 27.79 32.06
C GLY A 45 8.27 28.13 33.53
N TYR A 46 8.11 27.12 34.38
CA TYR A 46 8.24 27.23 35.83
C TYR A 46 9.35 26.31 36.34
N GLY A 47 10.09 26.77 37.33
CA GLY A 47 11.17 25.97 37.90
C GLY A 47 11.67 26.47 39.25
N ASP A 48 12.19 25.56 40.03
CA ASP A 48 12.94 25.78 41.27
C ASP A 48 14.27 26.53 41.03
N SER A 49 14.71 26.62 39.77
CA SER A 49 15.79 27.48 39.32
C SER A 49 15.42 28.19 38.01
N TYR A 50 16.11 29.29 37.71
CA TYR A 50 15.97 30.00 36.43
C TYR A 50 16.20 29.07 35.24
N GLN A 51 17.24 28.23 35.31
CA GLN A 51 17.61 27.27 34.27
C GLN A 51 16.49 26.27 34.00
N LYS A 52 15.86 25.78 35.07
CA LYS A 52 14.75 24.84 34.99
C LYS A 52 13.49 25.50 34.43
N ALA A 53 13.22 26.75 34.80
CA ALA A 53 12.13 27.53 34.21
C ALA A 53 12.34 27.77 32.70
N VAL A 54 13.57 28.11 32.27
CA VAL A 54 13.92 28.23 30.84
C VAL A 54 13.73 26.89 30.12
N ALA A 55 14.28 25.80 30.67
CA ALA A 55 14.15 24.47 30.08
C ALA A 55 12.69 24.03 29.93
N THR A 56 11.85 24.29 30.93
CA THR A 56 10.41 24.02 30.86
C THR A 56 9.71 24.90 29.83
N ALA A 57 10.09 26.17 29.67
CA ALA A 57 9.52 27.04 28.63
C ALA A 57 9.84 26.52 27.22
N LEU A 58 11.09 26.11 26.98
CA LEU A 58 11.53 25.52 25.72
C LEU A 58 10.82 24.18 25.45
N LEU A 59 10.69 23.34 26.48
CA LEU A 59 9.98 22.06 26.37
C LEU A 59 8.50 22.28 26.00
N GLU A 60 7.83 23.24 26.64
CA GLU A 60 6.43 23.57 26.35
C GLU A 60 6.26 24.09 24.91
N ALA A 61 7.24 24.86 24.41
CA ALA A 61 7.22 25.34 23.03
C ALA A 61 7.31 24.19 22.02
N VAL A 62 8.23 23.24 22.26
CA VAL A 62 8.35 22.03 21.43
C VAL A 62 7.07 21.20 21.51
N ALA A 63 6.51 21.02 22.72
CA ALA A 63 5.26 20.29 22.94
C ALA A 63 4.06 20.92 22.21
N GLN A 64 3.94 22.25 22.22
CA GLN A 64 2.86 22.97 21.55
C GLN A 64 2.94 22.83 20.02
N VAL A 65 4.14 22.77 19.44
CA VAL A 65 4.34 22.70 17.99
C VAL A 65 4.33 21.26 17.46
N ARG A 66 4.88 20.29 18.22
CA ARG A 66 5.10 18.91 17.74
C ARG A 66 4.27 17.84 18.46
N GLY A 67 3.57 18.19 19.54
CA GLY A 67 2.84 17.23 20.38
C GLY A 67 3.71 16.55 21.44
N VAL A 68 3.09 15.85 22.39
CA VAL A 68 3.74 15.37 23.62
C VAL A 68 4.16 13.90 23.48
N ASN A 69 5.43 13.57 23.77
CA ASN A 69 5.91 12.19 23.93
C ASN A 69 6.75 12.06 25.21
N ILE A 70 6.19 11.35 26.20
CA ILE A 70 6.72 11.25 27.57
C ILE A 70 8.19 10.77 27.64
N ALA A 71 8.62 9.90 26.71
CA ALA A 71 10.00 9.41 26.69
C ALA A 71 10.97 10.46 26.12
N THR A 72 10.54 11.21 25.11
CA THR A 72 11.30 12.28 24.48
C THR A 72 11.43 13.48 25.41
N ASP A 73 10.41 13.75 26.23
CA ASP A 73 10.41 14.85 27.19
C ASP A 73 11.54 14.73 28.22
N LYS A 74 11.88 13.53 28.68
CA LYS A 74 12.90 13.33 29.71
C LYS A 74 14.31 13.65 29.20
N THR A 75 14.64 13.23 27.98
CA THR A 75 15.95 13.52 27.36
C THR A 75 16.05 14.96 26.90
N LEU A 76 14.98 15.50 26.29
CA LEU A 76 14.96 16.90 25.88
C LEU A 76 15.06 17.85 27.07
N LYS A 77 14.37 17.52 28.17
CA LYS A 77 14.45 18.30 29.40
C LYS A 77 15.87 18.32 29.97
N SER A 78 16.58 17.20 29.98
CA SER A 78 17.97 17.19 30.43
C SER A 78 18.88 18.00 29.51
N ASP A 79 18.67 17.94 28.19
CA ASP A 79 19.47 18.69 27.22
C ASP A 79 19.23 20.21 27.36
N PHE A 80 17.98 20.63 27.55
CA PHE A 80 17.63 22.03 27.80
C PHE A 80 18.15 22.52 29.16
N GLU A 81 18.06 21.71 30.21
CA GLU A 81 18.60 22.06 31.54
C GLU A 81 20.13 22.19 31.51
N ALA A 82 20.83 21.31 30.80
CA ALA A 82 22.28 21.38 30.59
C ALA A 82 22.66 22.67 29.83
N TYR A 83 22.00 22.95 28.71
CA TYR A 83 22.24 24.17 27.93
C TYR A 83 21.98 25.45 28.76
N ALA A 84 20.85 25.49 29.49
CA ALA A 84 20.49 26.64 30.31
C ALA A 84 21.48 26.85 31.46
N THR A 85 22.10 25.78 31.97
CA THR A 85 23.15 25.85 32.99
C THR A 85 24.43 26.44 32.44
N ASP A 86 24.90 25.98 31.28
CA ASP A 86 26.12 26.47 30.64
C ASP A 86 26.03 27.94 30.21
N ASN A 87 24.81 28.43 29.92
CA ASN A 87 24.57 29.79 29.41
C ASN A 87 23.88 30.72 30.42
N ALA A 88 23.76 30.29 31.68
CA ALA A 88 23.03 31.01 32.73
C ALA A 88 23.49 32.48 32.91
N SER A 89 24.79 32.73 32.80
CA SER A 89 25.40 34.05 32.97
C SER A 89 25.04 35.03 31.83
N TYR A 90 24.90 34.54 30.60
CA TYR A 90 24.57 35.36 29.42
C TYR A 90 23.08 35.68 29.35
N ALA A 91 22.22 34.70 29.67
CA ALA A 91 20.77 34.87 29.60
C ALA A 91 20.21 35.80 30.70
N LYS A 92 20.83 35.83 31.89
CA LYS A 92 20.39 36.68 33.01
C LYS A 92 20.70 38.18 32.81
N SER A 93 21.63 38.52 31.91
CA SER A 93 22.14 39.89 31.74
C SER A 93 21.37 40.71 30.69
N GLN A 94 20.68 40.10 29.73
CA GLN A 94 20.06 40.85 28.62
C GLN A 94 18.71 40.26 28.17
N THR A 95 17.64 40.82 28.73
CA THR A 95 16.24 40.57 28.33
C THR A 95 15.96 41.19 26.96
N GLN A 96 16.52 40.62 25.87
CA GLN A 96 16.22 40.95 24.46
C GLN A 96 17.14 40.23 23.45
N VAL A 97 18.13 39.46 23.89
CA VAL A 97 19.03 38.74 22.98
C VAL A 97 18.35 37.47 22.47
N VAL A 98 18.30 37.33 21.14
CA VAL A 98 17.92 36.08 20.47
C VAL A 98 19.11 35.12 20.56
N GLN A 99 18.89 33.96 21.17
CA GLN A 99 19.89 32.90 21.30
C GLN A 99 19.62 31.84 20.22
N ASP A 100 20.61 31.54 19.39
CA ASP A 100 20.58 30.37 18.49
C ASP A 100 21.01 29.14 19.29
N ILE A 101 20.12 28.14 19.33
CA ILE A 101 20.33 26.90 20.08
C ILE A 101 20.12 25.67 19.21
N SER A 102 20.12 25.87 17.90
CA SER A 102 19.77 24.86 16.92
C SER A 102 20.69 23.65 16.98
N VAL A 103 22.00 23.85 17.18
CA VAL A 103 22.99 22.79 17.31
C VAL A 103 22.85 22.05 18.65
N GLN A 104 22.76 22.80 19.75
CA GLN A 104 22.73 22.27 21.11
C GLN A 104 21.44 21.51 21.41
N THR A 105 20.35 21.88 20.73
CA THR A 105 19.06 21.21 20.84
C THR A 105 18.82 20.21 19.72
N LYS A 106 19.83 19.87 18.91
CA LYS A 106 19.73 18.90 17.81
C LYS A 106 18.54 19.17 16.88
N GLY A 107 18.35 20.44 16.52
CA GLY A 107 17.27 20.87 15.62
C GLY A 107 15.86 20.89 16.22
N GLN A 108 15.73 20.76 17.54
CA GLN A 108 14.42 20.82 18.22
C GLN A 108 13.97 22.28 18.40
N VAL A 109 14.89 23.19 18.68
CA VAL A 109 14.62 24.62 18.80
C VAL A 109 15.66 25.37 17.97
N LYS A 110 15.22 26.23 17.06
CA LYS A 110 16.12 27.04 16.24
C LYS A 110 16.70 28.19 17.05
N SER A 111 15.83 28.93 17.72
CA SER A 111 16.23 30.05 18.58
C SER A 111 15.18 30.34 19.63
N TYR A 112 15.56 31.10 20.66
CA TYR A 112 14.62 31.65 21.64
C TYR A 112 15.03 33.04 22.11
N GLN A 113 14.06 33.77 22.65
CA GLN A 113 14.23 35.08 23.27
C GLN A 113 13.44 35.12 24.57
N ILE A 114 14.09 35.52 25.67
CA ILE A 114 13.40 35.73 26.94
C ILE A 114 12.66 37.07 26.89
N LEU A 115 11.35 37.02 27.08
CA LEU A 115 10.46 38.19 27.10
C LEU A 115 10.38 38.79 28.51
N SER A 116 10.22 37.93 29.52
CA SER A 116 10.16 38.34 30.92
C SER A 116 10.60 37.24 31.86
N THR A 117 11.03 37.62 33.05
CA THR A 117 11.39 36.70 34.14
C THR A 117 10.84 37.26 35.45
N LYS A 118 10.21 36.40 36.26
CA LYS A 118 9.83 36.71 37.65
C LYS A 118 10.63 35.82 38.59
N GLU A 119 11.30 36.45 39.54
CA GLU A 119 12.04 35.74 40.58
C GLU A 119 11.10 35.16 41.64
N PRO A 120 11.49 34.09 42.34
CA PRO A 120 10.74 33.57 43.48
C PRO A 120 10.52 34.65 44.53
N THR A 121 9.29 34.77 45.02
CA THR A 121 8.91 35.67 46.11
C THR A 121 8.41 34.88 47.31
N ALA A 122 8.13 35.54 48.43
CA ALA A 122 7.55 34.87 49.59
C ALA A 122 6.21 34.15 49.30
N GLU A 123 5.50 34.54 48.23
CA GLU A 123 4.21 33.96 47.82
C GLU A 123 4.34 32.93 46.67
N SER A 124 5.45 32.91 45.95
CA SER A 124 5.73 31.95 44.87
C SER A 124 7.15 31.43 44.98
N SER A 125 7.30 30.13 45.29
CA SER A 125 8.60 29.48 45.46
C SER A 125 9.34 29.14 44.16
N GLN A 126 8.78 29.52 43.01
CA GLN A 126 9.29 29.13 41.70
C GLN A 126 9.60 30.35 40.82
N TRP A 127 10.64 30.20 40.01
CA TRP A 127 10.93 31.07 38.88
C TRP A 127 9.85 30.92 37.81
N GLU A 128 9.43 32.03 37.23
CA GLU A 128 8.55 32.07 36.05
C GLU A 128 9.31 32.76 34.92
N VAL A 129 9.43 32.08 33.77
CA VAL A 129 10.13 32.59 32.58
C VAL A 129 9.18 32.55 31.39
N GLN A 130 8.97 33.71 30.76
CA GLN A 130 8.27 33.79 29.47
C GLN A 130 9.28 33.90 28.34
N ALA A 131 9.19 33.00 27.38
CA ALA A 131 10.08 32.94 26.23
C ALA A 131 9.28 32.92 24.92
N GLN A 132 9.78 33.65 23.93
CA GLN A 132 9.42 33.47 22.53
C GLN A 132 10.39 32.45 21.92
N VAL A 133 9.87 31.36 21.38
CA VAL A 133 10.66 30.22 20.91
C VAL A 133 10.33 29.94 19.46
N VAL A 134 11.37 29.77 18.63
CA VAL A 134 11.25 29.40 17.22
C VAL A 134 11.53 27.91 17.09
N VAL A 135 10.48 27.14 16.81
CA VAL A 135 10.54 25.69 16.62
C VAL A 135 10.43 25.40 15.12
N PRO A 136 11.45 24.80 14.48
CA PRO A 136 11.33 24.39 13.10
C PRO A 136 10.29 23.27 12.99
N SER A 137 9.38 23.37 12.04
CA SER A 137 8.35 22.37 11.73
C SER A 137 8.45 21.99 10.27
N TYR A 138 8.40 20.70 9.94
CA TYR A 138 8.46 20.30 8.54
C TYR A 138 7.10 20.41 7.88
N LYS A 139 7.08 21.09 6.74
CA LYS A 139 5.95 21.06 5.84
C LYS A 139 6.21 20.01 4.79
N ALA A 140 5.43 18.93 4.82
CA ALA A 140 5.46 17.93 3.75
C ALA A 140 5.32 18.63 2.39
N MET A 141 6.12 18.22 1.41
CA MET A 141 6.06 18.77 0.06
C MET A 141 4.67 18.51 -0.54
N GLY A 142 3.82 19.54 -0.61
CA GLY A 142 2.51 19.47 -1.26
C GLY A 142 1.36 20.11 -0.47
N LYS A 143 0.19 20.15 -1.11
CA LYS A 143 -1.07 20.50 -0.44
C LYS A 143 -1.42 19.39 0.56
N GLU A 144 -2.07 19.72 1.66
CA GLU A 144 -2.53 18.77 2.67
C GLU A 144 -3.21 17.56 2.00
N ASP A 145 -2.61 16.38 2.16
CA ASP A 145 -3.03 15.18 1.44
C ASP A 145 -4.14 14.48 2.23
N LYS A 146 -5.38 14.65 1.77
CA LYS A 146 -6.58 14.11 2.44
C LYS A 146 -6.76 12.60 2.28
N ARG A 147 -5.85 11.90 1.59
CA ARG A 147 -5.94 10.45 1.39
C ARG A 147 -5.52 9.74 2.68
N PHE A 148 -6.25 8.68 3.03
CA PHE A 148 -5.80 7.77 4.08
C PHE A 148 -4.37 7.28 3.80
N SER A 149 -3.58 7.20 4.86
CA SER A 149 -2.26 6.59 4.84
C SER A 149 -2.38 5.07 5.03
N ILE A 150 -1.61 4.30 4.25
CA ILE A 150 -1.66 2.83 4.28
C ILE A 150 -0.26 2.23 4.35
N ALA A 151 -0.06 1.28 5.26
CA ALA A 151 1.16 0.48 5.35
C ALA A 151 0.91 -0.94 4.85
N ILE A 152 1.86 -1.51 4.11
CA ILE A 152 1.83 -2.92 3.69
C ILE A 152 2.87 -3.66 4.51
N MET A 153 2.40 -4.47 5.44
CA MET A 153 3.29 -5.23 6.33
C MET A 153 3.90 -6.43 5.59
N PRO A 154 5.07 -6.93 6.03
CA PRO A 154 5.63 -8.17 5.51
C PRO A 154 4.62 -9.32 5.63
N PHE A 155 4.35 -9.99 4.52
CA PHE A 155 3.41 -11.13 4.52
C PHE A 155 4.07 -12.33 5.20
N HIS A 156 3.34 -12.96 6.13
CA HIS A 156 3.82 -14.19 6.73
C HIS A 156 3.72 -15.34 5.72
N SER A 157 4.74 -16.20 5.65
CA SER A 157 4.73 -17.36 4.75
C SER A 157 4.79 -18.64 5.55
N LYS A 158 3.68 -19.41 5.56
CA LYS A 158 3.65 -20.75 6.15
C LYS A 158 4.30 -21.80 5.25
N SER A 159 4.52 -21.49 3.97
CA SER A 159 5.24 -22.34 3.02
C SER A 159 6.77 -22.23 3.14
N GLY A 160 7.28 -21.33 3.99
CA GLY A 160 8.71 -21.06 4.14
C GLY A 160 9.33 -20.25 3.00
N LYS A 161 8.54 -19.83 2.00
CA LYS A 161 9.02 -19.08 0.84
C LYS A 161 8.94 -17.57 1.07
N SER A 162 9.93 -17.02 1.78
CA SER A 162 9.99 -15.59 2.10
C SER A 162 10.08 -14.69 0.85
N VAL A 163 10.79 -15.14 -0.19
CA VAL A 163 10.94 -14.40 -1.47
C VAL A 163 9.58 -14.13 -2.13
N VAL A 164 8.66 -15.10 -2.10
CA VAL A 164 7.31 -14.97 -2.65
C VAL A 164 6.51 -13.93 -1.86
N ALA A 165 6.66 -13.91 -0.53
CA ALA A 165 6.00 -12.95 0.33
C ALA A 165 6.49 -11.51 0.09
N GLY A 166 7.81 -11.33 -0.01
CA GLY A 166 8.42 -10.04 -0.35
C GLY A 166 7.96 -9.53 -1.73
N LYS A 167 8.03 -10.38 -2.76
CA LYS A 167 7.61 -9.99 -4.12
C LYS A 167 6.14 -9.60 -4.18
N LEU A 168 5.24 -10.36 -3.53
CA LEU A 168 3.83 -10.01 -3.48
C LEU A 168 3.59 -8.68 -2.75
N ARG A 169 4.28 -8.46 -1.63
CA ARG A 169 4.24 -7.20 -0.87
C ARG A 169 4.64 -6.02 -1.75
N ASP A 170 5.73 -6.15 -2.51
CA ASP A 170 6.21 -5.14 -3.46
C ASP A 170 5.19 -4.84 -4.54
N ASP A 171 4.59 -5.89 -5.12
CA ASP A 171 3.60 -5.72 -6.18
C ASP A 171 2.33 -5.04 -5.67
N ILE A 172 1.89 -5.34 -4.43
CA ILE A 172 0.77 -4.65 -3.77
C ILE A 172 1.14 -3.17 -3.52
N LEU A 173 2.33 -2.90 -2.99
CA LEU A 173 2.81 -1.54 -2.72
C LEU A 173 2.86 -0.70 -4.00
N ASN A 174 3.41 -1.27 -5.07
CA ASN A 174 3.49 -0.62 -6.38
C ASN A 174 2.09 -0.33 -6.94
N THR A 175 1.20 -1.31 -6.91
CA THR A 175 -0.17 -1.16 -7.42
C THR A 175 -0.95 -0.11 -6.63
N LEU A 176 -0.81 -0.07 -5.30
CA LEU A 176 -1.44 0.95 -4.45
C LEU A 176 -0.91 2.34 -4.73
N THR A 177 0.41 2.48 -4.89
CA THR A 177 1.04 3.76 -5.21
C THR A 177 0.54 4.28 -6.57
N GLN A 178 0.42 3.39 -7.55
CA GLN A 178 -0.10 3.73 -8.88
C GLN A 178 -1.60 4.06 -8.88
N SER A 179 -2.40 3.46 -7.99
CA SER A 179 -3.82 3.82 -7.81
C SER A 179 -4.01 5.26 -7.33
N ARG A 180 -3.00 5.81 -6.63
CA ARG A 180 -3.00 7.14 -6.01
C ARG A 180 -4.18 7.38 -5.05
N LYS A 181 -4.84 6.34 -4.56
CA LYS A 181 -5.95 6.46 -3.61
C LYS A 181 -5.50 6.56 -2.14
N PHE A 182 -4.25 6.19 -1.87
CA PHE A 182 -3.66 6.23 -0.53
C PHE A 182 -2.29 6.92 -0.51
N ASN A 183 -1.90 7.39 0.66
CA ASN A 183 -0.52 7.73 1.00
C ASN A 183 0.18 6.46 1.48
N VAL A 184 0.90 5.80 0.57
CA VAL A 184 1.54 4.51 0.89
C VAL A 184 2.81 4.75 1.70
N VAL A 185 2.84 4.18 2.90
CA VAL A 185 3.96 4.30 3.84
C VAL A 185 4.85 3.07 3.76
N ASN A 186 6.16 3.30 3.74
CA ASN A 186 7.16 2.24 3.66
C ASN A 186 7.47 1.65 5.05
N ARG A 187 7.56 0.31 5.12
CA ARG A 187 7.89 -0.46 6.33
C ARG A 187 8.93 -1.57 6.07
N ASP A 188 9.58 -1.60 4.91
CA ASP A 188 10.44 -2.73 4.50
C ASP A 188 11.94 -2.51 4.70
N PHE A 189 12.33 -1.33 5.18
CA PHE A 189 13.73 -0.91 5.32
C PHE A 189 14.01 -0.37 6.73
N GLU A 190 13.54 -1.10 7.75
CA GLU A 190 13.64 -0.66 9.15
C GLU A 190 15.09 -0.37 9.57
N ASN A 191 16.05 -1.16 9.08
CA ASN A 191 17.47 -0.99 9.41
C ASN A 191 18.07 0.25 8.75
N GLU A 192 17.75 0.50 7.49
CA GLU A 192 18.20 1.67 6.76
C GLU A 192 17.57 2.94 7.35
N PHE A 193 16.29 2.88 7.73
CA PHE A 193 15.63 3.97 8.44
C PHE A 193 16.17 4.17 9.85
N ALA A 194 16.58 3.10 10.55
CA ALA A 194 17.25 3.22 11.84
C ALA A 194 18.63 3.89 11.70
N ALA A 195 19.43 3.48 10.72
CA ALA A 195 20.74 4.09 10.44
C ALA A 195 20.62 5.57 10.04
N GLU A 196 19.64 5.93 9.20
CA GLU A 196 19.34 7.33 8.88
C GLU A 196 18.87 8.11 10.11
N LYS A 197 18.04 7.49 10.97
CA LYS A 197 17.59 8.10 12.22
C LYS A 197 18.76 8.35 13.17
N ASP A 198 19.70 7.41 13.27
CA ASP A 198 20.89 7.53 14.10
C ASP A 198 21.80 8.65 13.58
N LEU A 199 21.95 8.79 12.25
CA LEU A 199 22.64 9.92 11.61
C LEU A 199 21.95 11.25 11.93
N LEU A 200 20.62 11.32 11.84
CA LEU A 200 19.85 12.52 12.19
C LEU A 200 19.91 12.88 13.69
N GLN A 201 20.31 11.94 14.55
CA GLN A 201 20.53 12.14 15.98
C GLN A 201 21.98 12.47 16.35
N SER A 202 22.92 12.28 15.41
CA SER A 202 24.33 12.59 15.60
C SER A 202 24.61 14.07 15.46
N ASP A 203 25.82 14.48 15.83
CA ASP A 203 26.28 15.86 15.71
C ASP A 203 26.84 16.15 14.30
N ASP A 204 26.75 15.20 13.36
CA ASP A 204 27.29 15.31 12.00
C ASP A 204 26.33 15.98 11.00
N VAL A 205 25.07 16.20 11.39
CA VAL A 205 24.03 16.82 10.55
C VAL A 205 23.73 18.25 11.00
N SER A 206 23.28 19.09 10.06
CA SER A 206 22.84 20.43 10.42
C SER A 206 21.59 20.39 11.29
N ALA A 207 21.39 21.41 12.12
CA ALA A 207 20.18 21.50 12.95
C ALA A 207 18.87 21.52 12.12
N ASN A 208 18.92 22.04 10.89
CA ASN A 208 17.79 21.99 9.97
C ASN A 208 17.48 20.54 9.54
N GLU A 209 18.51 19.74 9.26
CA GLU A 209 18.34 18.32 8.94
C GLU A 209 17.88 17.51 10.16
N ALA A 210 18.48 17.74 11.33
CA ALA A 210 18.09 17.10 12.60
C ALA A 210 16.63 17.38 12.97
N SER A 211 16.07 18.53 12.55
CA SER A 211 14.66 18.87 12.75
C SER A 211 13.67 17.92 12.04
N ARG A 212 14.14 17.10 11.08
CA ARG A 212 13.34 16.07 10.39
C ARG A 212 13.06 14.86 11.29
N LEU A 213 13.77 14.72 12.41
CA LEU A 213 13.60 13.63 13.36
C LEU A 213 12.19 13.63 13.95
N GLY A 214 11.55 12.46 13.99
CA GLY A 214 10.20 12.26 14.55
C GLY A 214 9.05 12.49 13.57
N GLN A 215 9.34 12.84 12.31
CA GLN A 215 8.32 13.10 11.28
C GLN A 215 7.98 11.88 10.42
N VAL A 216 8.14 10.68 10.98
CA VAL A 216 7.79 9.44 10.30
C VAL A 216 6.26 9.38 10.18
N SER A 217 5.75 9.25 8.95
CA SER A 217 4.31 9.11 8.75
C SER A 217 3.77 7.85 9.43
N GLY A 218 2.75 8.04 10.26
CA GLY A 218 1.86 6.96 10.69
C GLY A 218 1.05 6.43 9.52
N ALA A 219 0.45 5.25 9.71
CA ALA A 219 -0.53 4.71 8.77
C ALA A 219 -1.90 4.64 9.45
N ASP A 220 -2.95 5.09 8.78
CA ASP A 220 -4.34 4.98 9.23
C ASP A 220 -4.84 3.54 9.05
N LEU A 221 -4.40 2.90 7.95
CA LEU A 221 -4.72 1.54 7.59
C LEU A 221 -3.44 0.70 7.47
N MET A 222 -3.53 -0.58 7.80
CA MET A 222 -2.48 -1.55 7.48
C MET A 222 -3.05 -2.74 6.73
N VAL A 223 -2.28 -3.23 5.75
CA VAL A 223 -2.53 -4.50 5.06
C VAL A 223 -1.62 -5.56 5.65
N VAL A 224 -2.22 -6.64 6.13
CA VAL A 224 -1.52 -7.82 6.64
C VAL A 224 -1.99 -9.06 5.89
N GLY A 225 -1.17 -10.09 5.78
CA GLY A 225 -1.56 -11.32 5.13
C GLY A 225 -0.70 -12.52 5.48
N THR A 226 -1.25 -13.70 5.25
CA THR A 226 -0.55 -14.97 5.39
C THR A 226 -0.68 -15.79 4.10
N ILE A 227 0.47 -16.13 3.53
CA ILE A 227 0.58 -17.08 2.42
C ILE A 227 0.60 -18.49 3.01
N TYR A 228 -0.46 -19.25 2.75
CA TYR A 228 -0.61 -20.63 3.19
C TYR A 228 0.08 -21.61 2.25
N ASP A 229 -0.11 -21.41 0.95
CA ASP A 229 0.51 -22.22 -0.09
C ASP A 229 1.09 -21.32 -1.18
N ALA A 230 2.29 -21.67 -1.63
CA ALA A 230 2.92 -21.09 -2.79
C ALA A 230 3.80 -22.18 -3.41
N SER A 231 3.32 -22.86 -4.44
CA SER A 231 3.97 -24.05 -4.99
C SER A 231 4.18 -23.93 -6.50
N VAL A 232 5.26 -24.56 -6.99
CA VAL A 232 5.47 -24.80 -8.42
C VAL A 232 5.73 -26.29 -8.55
N SER A 233 4.81 -27.00 -9.21
CA SER A 233 4.90 -28.42 -9.50
C SER A 233 5.29 -28.60 -10.96
N THR A 234 6.34 -29.37 -11.22
CA THR A 234 6.78 -29.68 -12.59
C THR A 234 6.53 -31.16 -12.86
N LYS A 235 5.83 -31.45 -13.96
CA LYS A 235 5.58 -32.79 -14.48
C LYS A 235 6.24 -32.92 -15.84
N THR A 236 7.24 -33.79 -15.91
CA THR A 236 7.89 -34.21 -17.16
C THR A 236 7.24 -35.50 -17.66
N THR A 237 6.75 -35.48 -18.89
CA THR A 237 6.17 -36.65 -19.57
C THR A 237 6.98 -36.90 -20.82
N VAL A 238 7.44 -38.13 -21.03
CA VAL A 238 8.12 -38.52 -22.27
C VAL A 238 7.10 -39.22 -23.14
N THR A 239 6.83 -38.67 -24.32
CA THR A 239 5.98 -39.29 -25.33
C THR A 239 6.87 -40.08 -26.29
N PRO A 240 6.76 -41.42 -26.36
CA PRO A 240 7.48 -42.23 -27.34
C PRO A 240 7.27 -41.72 -28.77
N THR A 241 8.33 -41.58 -29.55
CA THR A 241 8.22 -41.11 -30.94
C THR A 241 7.91 -42.26 -31.89
N GLU A 242 8.56 -43.41 -31.69
CA GLU A 242 8.24 -44.64 -32.40
C GLU A 242 8.19 -45.83 -31.44
N THR A 243 7.20 -46.70 -31.63
CA THR A 243 7.09 -47.98 -30.93
C THR A 243 6.95 -49.06 -31.97
N THR A 244 7.97 -49.91 -32.09
CA THR A 244 7.95 -51.07 -32.99
C THR A 244 7.74 -52.34 -32.16
N ASN A 245 6.87 -53.21 -32.64
CA ASN A 245 6.60 -54.50 -32.00
C ASN A 245 7.33 -55.59 -32.80
N PHE A 246 8.28 -56.27 -32.16
CA PHE A 246 9.01 -57.38 -32.76
C PHE A 246 8.88 -58.63 -31.89
N TYR A 247 8.31 -59.70 -32.45
CA TYR A 247 8.16 -61.00 -31.76
C TYR A 247 7.46 -60.95 -30.38
N GLY A 248 6.48 -60.06 -30.22
CA GLY A 248 5.78 -59.88 -28.94
C GLY A 248 6.52 -59.01 -27.91
N MET A 249 7.70 -58.49 -28.26
CA MET A 249 8.41 -57.45 -27.52
C MET A 249 8.19 -56.09 -28.17
N SER A 250 7.74 -55.11 -27.39
CA SER A 250 7.68 -53.71 -27.80
C SER A 250 9.03 -53.04 -27.54
N VAL A 251 9.69 -52.55 -28.59
CA VAL A 251 10.91 -51.75 -28.49
C VAL A 251 10.52 -50.30 -28.78
N THR A 252 10.85 -49.41 -27.85
CA THR A 252 10.58 -47.98 -27.95
C THR A 252 11.89 -47.26 -28.19
N GLU A 253 12.01 -46.54 -29.32
CA GLU A 253 13.17 -45.72 -29.66
C GLU A 253 12.78 -44.25 -29.78
N GLY A 254 13.55 -43.40 -29.10
CA GLY A 254 13.31 -41.96 -29.04
C GLY A 254 12.07 -41.55 -28.23
N GLY A 255 12.04 -40.29 -27.78
CA GLY A 255 10.89 -39.75 -27.08
C GLY A 255 10.93 -38.23 -26.97
N GLN A 256 9.79 -37.59 -27.22
CA GLN A 256 9.63 -36.15 -27.03
C GLN A 256 9.36 -35.86 -25.55
N VAL A 257 10.27 -35.10 -24.93
CA VAL A 257 10.16 -34.67 -23.53
C VAL A 257 9.21 -33.47 -23.45
N HIS A 258 8.04 -33.69 -22.85
CA HIS A 258 7.06 -32.67 -22.54
C HIS A 258 7.16 -32.29 -21.06
N THR A 259 7.74 -31.13 -20.77
CA THR A 259 7.76 -30.57 -19.42
C THR A 259 6.60 -29.59 -19.26
N SER A 260 5.71 -29.88 -18.32
CA SER A 260 4.63 -28.98 -17.92
C SER A 260 4.84 -28.55 -16.48
N SER A 261 4.73 -27.26 -16.19
CA SER A 261 4.75 -26.75 -14.82
C SER A 261 3.35 -26.26 -14.43
N LYS A 262 3.05 -26.25 -13.14
CA LYS A 262 1.85 -25.67 -12.56
C LYS A 262 2.25 -24.88 -11.33
N SER A 263 1.83 -23.62 -11.27
CA SER A 263 2.03 -22.76 -10.11
C SER A 263 0.71 -22.60 -9.36
N SER A 264 0.74 -22.63 -8.02
CA SER A 264 -0.40 -22.31 -7.15
C SER A 264 0.02 -21.32 -6.08
N VAL A 265 -0.89 -20.41 -5.74
CA VAL A 265 -0.76 -19.54 -4.57
C VAL A 265 -2.10 -19.50 -3.85
N LYS A 266 -2.08 -19.60 -2.52
CA LYS A 266 -3.24 -19.40 -1.65
C LYS A 266 -2.83 -18.57 -0.45
N LEU A 267 -3.53 -17.46 -0.23
CA LEU A 267 -3.27 -16.55 0.87
C LEU A 267 -4.56 -15.94 1.40
N ASN A 268 -4.52 -15.51 2.66
CA ASN A 268 -5.49 -14.55 3.18
C ASN A 268 -4.83 -13.18 3.35
N TYR A 269 -5.66 -12.14 3.33
CA TYR A 269 -5.24 -10.79 3.60
C TYR A 269 -6.34 -10.02 4.31
N ARG A 270 -5.95 -8.99 5.06
CA ARG A 270 -6.86 -8.14 5.83
C ARG A 270 -6.40 -6.69 5.79
N VAL A 271 -7.37 -5.78 5.81
CA VAL A 271 -7.17 -4.35 6.01
C VAL A 271 -7.63 -4.02 7.41
N ILE A 272 -6.73 -3.44 8.21
CA ILE A 272 -6.96 -3.14 9.61
C ILE A 272 -6.83 -1.64 9.80
N GLU A 273 -7.79 -1.03 10.48
CA GLU A 273 -7.67 0.33 10.98
C GLU A 273 -6.72 0.34 12.17
N VAL A 274 -5.60 1.05 12.06
CA VAL A 274 -4.48 0.93 13.01
C VAL A 274 -4.88 1.42 14.40
N ALA A 275 -5.61 2.54 14.48
CA ALA A 275 -5.99 3.17 15.74
C ALA A 275 -6.92 2.30 16.59
N THR A 276 -7.94 1.69 15.96
CA THR A 276 -8.96 0.89 16.67
C THR A 276 -8.73 -0.61 16.58
N GLN A 277 -7.74 -1.05 15.79
CA GLN A 277 -7.44 -2.45 15.48
C GLN A 277 -8.61 -3.20 14.82
N LYS A 278 -9.63 -2.49 14.33
CA LYS A 278 -10.79 -3.10 13.69
C LYS A 278 -10.43 -3.56 12.28
N VAL A 279 -10.80 -4.80 11.96
CA VAL A 279 -10.69 -5.33 10.60
C VAL A 279 -11.78 -4.66 9.75
N LYS A 280 -11.35 -3.84 8.77
CA LYS A 280 -12.25 -3.16 7.83
C LYS A 280 -12.59 -4.03 6.64
N TRP A 281 -11.67 -4.90 6.26
CA TRP A 281 -11.84 -5.83 5.16
C TRP A 281 -10.99 -7.08 5.36
N ALA A 282 -11.47 -8.22 4.89
CA ALA A 282 -10.69 -9.45 4.85
C ALA A 282 -11.16 -10.30 3.67
N ASN A 283 -10.22 -10.92 2.98
CA ASN A 283 -10.55 -11.87 1.92
C ASN A 283 -9.45 -12.93 1.77
N THR A 284 -9.75 -13.97 1.00
CA THR A 284 -8.81 -14.99 0.59
C THR A 284 -8.61 -14.89 -0.91
N TRP A 285 -7.36 -14.88 -1.34
CA TRP A 285 -7.02 -14.98 -2.75
C TRP A 285 -6.32 -16.32 -3.02
N SER A 286 -6.77 -17.00 -4.07
CA SER A 286 -6.13 -18.23 -4.54
C SER A 286 -6.15 -18.27 -6.05
N ALA A 287 -5.02 -18.63 -6.64
CA ALA A 287 -4.92 -18.79 -8.08
C ALA A 287 -3.97 -19.93 -8.45
N ASN A 288 -4.20 -20.50 -9.62
CA ASN A 288 -3.39 -21.54 -10.21
C ASN A 288 -3.15 -21.20 -11.68
N SER A 289 -1.91 -21.39 -12.14
CA SER A 289 -1.52 -21.13 -13.53
C SER A 289 -0.77 -22.32 -14.11
N GLY A 290 -0.95 -22.57 -15.41
CA GLY A 290 -0.13 -23.50 -16.18
C GLY A 290 1.16 -22.82 -16.63
N GLY A 291 2.30 -23.45 -16.38
CA GLY A 291 3.64 -22.94 -16.64
C GLY A 291 4.41 -22.58 -15.37
N ALA A 292 5.70 -22.26 -15.53
CA ALA A 292 6.59 -21.85 -14.44
C ALA A 292 6.49 -20.35 -14.12
N VAL A 293 5.34 -19.72 -14.39
CA VAL A 293 5.19 -18.26 -14.38
C VAL A 293 4.67 -17.78 -13.02
N ALA A 294 5.42 -18.06 -11.97
CA ALA A 294 5.08 -17.64 -10.60
C ALA A 294 4.95 -16.10 -10.49
N ASP A 295 5.81 -15.34 -11.17
CA ASP A 295 5.82 -13.88 -11.05
C ASP A 295 4.57 -13.21 -11.62
N SER A 296 4.13 -13.61 -12.82
CA SER A 296 2.88 -13.08 -13.40
C SER A 296 1.66 -13.39 -12.55
N LEU A 297 1.67 -14.53 -11.87
CA LEU A 297 0.60 -14.94 -10.96
C LEU A 297 0.58 -14.06 -9.72
N LEU A 298 1.75 -13.72 -9.16
CA LEU A 298 1.86 -12.79 -8.04
C LEU A 298 1.45 -11.37 -8.42
N GLU A 299 1.85 -10.89 -9.59
CA GLU A 299 1.45 -9.57 -10.09
C GLU A 299 -0.07 -9.49 -10.28
N GLN A 300 -0.67 -10.54 -10.86
CA GLN A 300 -2.13 -10.66 -10.98
C GLN A 300 -2.82 -10.72 -9.62
N GLY A 301 -2.21 -11.43 -8.66
CA GLY A 301 -2.67 -11.51 -7.29
C GLY A 301 -2.69 -10.15 -6.62
N ALA A 302 -1.60 -9.39 -6.71
CA ALA A 302 -1.51 -8.04 -6.20
C ALA A 302 -2.58 -7.12 -6.81
N LYS A 303 -2.75 -7.14 -8.15
CA LYS A 303 -3.79 -6.35 -8.83
C LYS A 303 -5.19 -6.71 -8.37
N THR A 304 -5.48 -8.01 -8.20
CA THR A 304 -6.77 -8.50 -7.70
C THR A 304 -7.00 -8.04 -6.26
N ILE A 305 -6.04 -8.26 -5.37
CA ILE A 305 -6.10 -7.88 -3.95
C ILE A 305 -6.36 -6.37 -3.80
N VAL A 306 -5.60 -5.55 -4.53
CA VAL A 306 -5.75 -4.10 -4.49
C VAL A 306 -7.07 -3.66 -5.09
N SER A 307 -7.52 -4.30 -6.17
CA SER A 307 -8.81 -3.98 -6.79
C SER A 307 -9.99 -4.33 -5.88
N ASP A 308 -9.99 -5.50 -5.26
CA ASP A 308 -11.01 -5.92 -4.29
C ASP A 308 -11.09 -4.92 -3.12
N MET A 309 -9.93 -4.53 -2.58
CA MET A 309 -9.85 -3.58 -1.49
C MET A 309 -10.38 -2.20 -1.89
N LEU A 310 -9.94 -1.69 -3.03
CA LEU A 310 -10.36 -0.38 -3.53
C LEU A 310 -11.81 -0.36 -3.96
N GLU A 311 -12.37 -1.46 -4.44
CA GLU A 311 -13.78 -1.54 -4.82
C GLU A 311 -14.74 -1.31 -3.64
N VAL A 312 -14.27 -1.55 -2.42
CA VAL A 312 -15.02 -1.27 -1.18
C VAL A 312 -14.73 0.14 -0.66
N ILE A 313 -13.46 0.54 -0.61
CA ILE A 313 -13.03 1.78 0.06
C ILE A 313 -13.14 3.00 -0.88
N TYR A 314 -12.79 2.83 -2.16
CA TYR A 314 -12.76 3.86 -3.19
C TYR A 314 -13.28 3.32 -4.52
N PRO A 315 -14.60 3.08 -4.65
CA PRO A 315 -15.17 2.58 -5.89
C PRO A 315 -14.85 3.52 -7.06
N VAL A 316 -14.81 2.95 -8.27
CA VAL A 316 -14.61 3.75 -9.48
C VAL A 316 -15.78 4.72 -9.60
N LYS A 317 -15.48 5.99 -9.89
CA LYS A 317 -16.50 7.03 -10.08
C LYS A 317 -16.40 7.66 -11.44
N VAL A 318 -17.55 8.06 -11.97
CA VAL A 318 -17.66 8.90 -13.16
C VAL A 318 -17.16 10.30 -12.83
N LEU A 319 -16.11 10.75 -13.52
CA LEU A 319 -15.65 12.14 -13.45
C LEU A 319 -16.51 13.04 -14.35
N LYS A 320 -16.79 12.56 -15.57
CA LYS A 320 -17.50 13.34 -16.57
C LYS A 320 -18.10 12.44 -17.63
N VAL A 321 -19.30 12.79 -18.08
CA VAL A 321 -19.88 12.27 -19.33
C VAL A 321 -19.60 13.29 -20.44
N SER A 322 -18.92 12.86 -21.50
CA SER A 322 -18.45 13.72 -22.60
C SER A 322 -19.11 13.31 -23.91
N GLY A 323 -19.99 14.18 -24.42
CA GLY A 323 -20.82 13.89 -25.58
C GLY A 323 -21.75 12.69 -25.35
N ASP A 324 -22.07 11.97 -26.42
CA ASP A 324 -23.15 10.98 -26.39
C ASP A 324 -22.69 9.57 -25.99
N LYS A 325 -21.38 9.32 -25.90
CA LYS A 325 -20.84 7.95 -25.71
C LYS A 325 -19.61 7.82 -24.83
N ARG A 326 -18.91 8.90 -24.46
CA ARG A 326 -17.64 8.79 -23.73
C ARG A 326 -17.82 9.12 -22.26
N ILE A 327 -17.32 8.26 -21.39
CA ILE A 327 -17.37 8.41 -19.94
C ILE A 327 -15.94 8.44 -19.43
N ILE A 328 -15.57 9.49 -18.71
CA ILE A 328 -14.25 9.63 -18.07
C ILE A 328 -14.37 9.12 -16.63
N LEU A 329 -13.48 8.23 -16.23
CA LEU A 329 -13.48 7.57 -14.92
C LEU A 329 -12.29 8.02 -14.07
N ASN A 330 -12.45 8.09 -12.75
CA ASN A 330 -11.44 8.55 -11.80
C ASN A 330 -10.33 7.53 -11.49
N GLU A 331 -10.12 6.57 -12.39
CA GLU A 331 -9.21 5.44 -12.23
C GLU A 331 -8.46 5.16 -13.53
N GLY A 332 -7.17 4.83 -13.39
CA GLY A 332 -6.24 4.66 -14.49
C GLY A 332 -5.89 3.21 -14.79
N ASP A 333 -4.79 3.05 -15.53
CA ASP A 333 -4.25 1.77 -16.03
C ASP A 333 -3.82 0.77 -14.96
N ALA A 334 -3.55 1.24 -13.74
CA ALA A 334 -3.29 0.40 -12.57
C ALA A 334 -4.46 -0.56 -12.25
N ARG A 335 -5.69 -0.18 -12.60
CA ARG A 335 -6.91 -0.97 -12.33
C ARG A 335 -7.76 -1.21 -13.56
N LEU A 336 -7.90 -0.21 -14.43
CA LEU A 336 -8.78 -0.25 -15.57
C LEU A 336 -7.97 -0.46 -16.84
N GLN A 337 -7.94 -1.70 -17.32
CA GLN A 337 -7.23 -2.07 -18.54
C GLN A 337 -8.13 -1.88 -19.78
N MET A 338 -7.51 -1.68 -20.94
CA MET A 338 -8.24 -1.61 -22.22
C MET A 338 -9.09 -2.86 -22.44
N ASN A 339 -10.29 -2.69 -23.00
CA ASN A 339 -11.32 -3.71 -23.21
C ASN A 339 -11.98 -4.28 -21.95
N MET A 340 -11.68 -3.76 -20.76
CA MET A 340 -12.38 -4.16 -19.54
C MET A 340 -13.85 -3.70 -19.60
N MET A 341 -14.76 -4.59 -19.20
CA MET A 341 -16.19 -4.31 -19.12
C MET A 341 -16.57 -3.92 -17.69
N LEU A 342 -17.38 -2.88 -17.58
CA LEU A 342 -17.78 -2.25 -16.32
C LEU A 342 -19.30 -2.05 -16.30
N ASP A 343 -19.89 -2.12 -15.12
CA ASP A 343 -21.29 -1.77 -14.89
C ASP A 343 -21.37 -0.39 -14.22
N ALA A 344 -22.14 0.52 -14.82
CA ALA A 344 -22.47 1.82 -14.24
C ALA A 344 -23.81 1.75 -13.52
N TYR A 345 -23.87 2.32 -12.33
CA TYR A 345 -25.03 2.29 -11.46
C TYR A 345 -25.71 3.66 -11.37
N SER A 346 -27.01 3.65 -11.06
CA SER A 346 -27.76 4.85 -10.70
C SER A 346 -27.25 5.44 -9.37
N ALA A 347 -27.83 6.56 -8.91
CA ALA A 347 -27.65 6.92 -7.51
C ALA A 347 -28.30 5.83 -6.64
N GLY A 348 -27.58 5.36 -5.62
CA GLY A 348 -28.15 4.48 -4.61
C GLY A 348 -28.71 5.24 -3.43
N GLU A 349 -29.26 4.48 -2.49
CA GLU A 349 -29.90 4.96 -1.27
C GLU A 349 -29.04 4.61 -0.05
N SER A 350 -29.16 5.44 0.99
CA SER A 350 -28.51 5.22 2.29
C SER A 350 -29.55 4.83 3.33
N PHE A 351 -29.23 3.81 4.12
CA PHE A 351 -30.07 3.25 5.18
C PHE A 351 -29.27 3.15 6.47
N ILE A 352 -29.95 3.24 7.61
CA ILE A 352 -29.36 2.88 8.89
C ILE A 352 -29.81 1.47 9.24
N ASP A 353 -28.85 0.59 9.45
CA ASP A 353 -29.10 -0.76 9.91
C ASP A 353 -29.71 -0.72 11.32
N PRO A 354 -30.88 -1.34 11.56
CA PRO A 354 -31.58 -1.23 12.83
C PRO A 354 -30.88 -1.96 13.98
N ASP A 355 -30.10 -3.00 13.67
CA ASP A 355 -29.45 -3.85 14.68
C ASP A 355 -28.08 -3.30 15.10
N THR A 356 -27.36 -2.69 14.16
CA THR A 356 -25.97 -2.24 14.36
C THR A 356 -25.82 -0.72 14.38
N GLY A 357 -26.82 0.03 13.92
CA GLY A 357 -26.76 1.48 13.72
C GLY A 357 -25.79 1.90 12.60
N ALA A 358 -25.27 0.95 11.82
CA ALA A 358 -24.34 1.24 10.74
C ALA A 358 -25.05 1.86 9.54
N GLU A 359 -24.41 2.83 8.89
CA GLU A 359 -24.87 3.35 7.61
C GLU A 359 -24.55 2.35 6.50
N ILE A 360 -25.58 1.93 5.76
CA ILE A 360 -25.49 1.07 4.59
C ILE A 360 -25.81 1.92 3.36
N VAL A 361 -24.81 2.13 2.51
CA VAL A 361 -24.98 2.80 1.22
C VAL A 361 -25.08 1.75 0.12
N THR A 362 -26.17 1.79 -0.64
CA THR A 362 -26.36 0.93 -1.81
C THR A 362 -25.81 1.61 -3.07
N ASP A 363 -25.44 0.84 -4.09
CA ASP A 363 -24.94 1.41 -5.35
C ASP A 363 -26.08 1.84 -6.29
N GLY A 364 -27.32 1.39 -6.07
CA GLY A 364 -28.44 1.57 -7.00
C GLY A 364 -28.57 0.42 -8.01
N THR A 365 -29.30 0.63 -9.11
CA THR A 365 -29.49 -0.37 -10.18
C THR A 365 -28.49 -0.16 -11.31
N VAL A 366 -28.09 -1.23 -12.00
CA VAL A 366 -27.26 -1.12 -13.22
C VAL A 366 -28.05 -0.42 -14.31
N VAL A 367 -27.53 0.71 -14.80
CA VAL A 367 -28.17 1.53 -15.85
C VAL A 367 -27.47 1.41 -17.20
N ALA A 368 -26.18 1.04 -17.19
CA ALA A 368 -25.39 0.91 -18.41
C ALA A 368 -24.20 -0.03 -18.22
N GLN A 369 -23.77 -0.63 -19.32
CA GLN A 369 -22.49 -1.35 -19.43
C GLN A 369 -21.52 -0.49 -20.23
N LEU A 370 -20.30 -0.37 -19.72
CA LEU A 370 -19.23 0.44 -20.28
C LEU A 370 -18.06 -0.44 -20.67
N LYS A 371 -17.38 -0.09 -21.76
CA LYS A 371 -16.15 -0.73 -22.19
C LYS A 371 -15.00 0.27 -22.14
N VAL A 372 -13.93 -0.04 -21.42
CA VAL A 372 -12.73 0.81 -21.39
C VAL A 372 -12.08 0.81 -22.77
N ILE A 373 -12.00 1.98 -23.41
CA ILE A 373 -11.38 2.17 -24.73
C ILE A 373 -9.97 2.75 -24.63
N GLU A 374 -9.68 3.49 -23.57
CA GLU A 374 -8.37 4.10 -23.35
C GLU A 374 -8.09 4.15 -21.85
N SER A 375 -6.86 3.83 -21.47
CA SER A 375 -6.42 3.95 -20.08
C SER A 375 -5.18 4.82 -19.99
N LYS A 376 -5.21 5.78 -19.07
CA LYS A 376 -4.10 6.67 -18.75
C LYS A 376 -3.67 6.41 -17.31
N PRO A 377 -2.51 6.94 -16.88
CA PRO A 377 -2.05 6.74 -15.50
C PRO A 377 -2.96 7.30 -14.40
N LYS A 378 -3.84 8.26 -14.72
CA LYS A 378 -4.67 8.99 -13.72
C LYS A 378 -6.18 8.84 -13.93
N TYR A 379 -6.59 8.42 -15.11
CA TYR A 379 -7.99 8.31 -15.51
C TYR A 379 -8.08 7.34 -16.67
N SER A 380 -9.29 6.90 -16.97
CA SER A 380 -9.58 6.08 -18.14
C SER A 380 -10.81 6.64 -18.83
N ILE A 381 -10.93 6.30 -20.11
CA ILE A 381 -12.07 6.64 -20.93
C ILE A 381 -12.75 5.33 -21.30
N ALA A 382 -14.02 5.24 -20.95
CA ALA A 382 -14.90 4.15 -21.36
C ALA A 382 -15.92 4.65 -22.37
N GLU A 383 -16.41 3.75 -23.21
CA GLU A 383 -17.56 4.00 -24.07
C GLU A 383 -18.79 3.20 -23.61
N LEU A 384 -19.97 3.73 -23.90
CA LEU A 384 -21.22 3.02 -23.70
C LEU A 384 -21.28 1.79 -24.61
N ALA A 385 -21.33 0.59 -24.02
CA ALA A 385 -21.55 -0.67 -24.73
C ALA A 385 -23.05 -0.99 -24.84
N SER A 386 -23.81 -0.78 -23.77
CA SER A 386 -25.27 -0.96 -23.75
C SER A 386 -25.92 -0.19 -22.60
N GLY A 387 -27.21 0.11 -22.69
CA GLY A 387 -27.97 0.81 -21.64
C GLY A 387 -28.21 2.29 -21.96
N ASP A 388 -28.52 3.08 -20.94
CA ASP A 388 -28.90 4.49 -21.09
C ASP A 388 -27.86 5.42 -20.46
N ILE A 389 -27.16 6.18 -21.31
CA ILE A 389 -26.14 7.14 -20.86
C ILE A 389 -26.73 8.31 -20.07
N SER A 390 -28.00 8.67 -20.30
CA SER A 390 -28.66 9.78 -19.61
C SER A 390 -28.86 9.52 -18.11
N GLN A 391 -28.84 8.25 -17.72
CA GLN A 391 -28.95 7.83 -16.32
C GLN A 391 -27.59 7.81 -15.60
N ILE A 392 -26.47 7.94 -16.33
CA ILE A 392 -25.13 8.02 -15.77
C ILE A 392 -24.85 9.45 -15.32
N LYS A 393 -24.61 9.65 -14.02
CA LYS A 393 -24.33 10.95 -13.43
C LYS A 393 -22.88 11.08 -13.01
N GLU A 394 -22.36 12.30 -13.00
CA GLU A 394 -21.05 12.61 -12.39
C GLU A 394 -21.07 12.22 -10.91
N GLY A 395 -19.98 11.62 -10.44
CA GLY A 395 -19.88 11.01 -9.11
C GLY A 395 -20.52 9.62 -8.98
N GLY A 396 -21.27 9.16 -9.99
CA GLY A 396 -21.90 7.84 -10.01
C GLY A 396 -20.88 6.70 -9.96
N ILE A 397 -21.28 5.57 -9.37
CA ILE A 397 -20.42 4.42 -9.11
C ILE A 397 -20.36 3.52 -10.35
N VAL A 398 -19.16 3.02 -10.61
CA VAL A 398 -18.86 2.04 -11.66
C VAL A 398 -18.14 0.85 -11.01
N ARG A 399 -18.56 -0.37 -11.33
CA ARG A 399 -17.94 -1.60 -10.82
C ARG A 399 -17.43 -2.48 -11.95
N MET A 400 -16.40 -3.26 -11.65
CA MET A 400 -15.85 -4.23 -12.60
C MET A 400 -16.82 -5.40 -12.72
N GLN A 401 -17.07 -5.86 -13.94
CA GLN A 401 -17.86 -7.07 -14.12
C GLN A 401 -17.08 -8.27 -13.60
N LYS A 402 -17.65 -9.01 -12.64
CA LYS A 402 -17.11 -10.31 -12.26
C LYS A 402 -17.26 -11.25 -13.46
N PRO A 403 -16.25 -12.08 -13.79
CA PRO A 403 -16.39 -13.07 -14.85
C PRO A 403 -17.63 -13.92 -14.55
N LYS A 404 -18.62 -13.88 -15.45
CA LYS A 404 -19.79 -14.75 -15.33
C LYS A 404 -19.25 -16.18 -15.36
N ALA A 405 -19.47 -16.94 -14.29
CA ALA A 405 -19.12 -18.36 -14.28
C ALA A 405 -19.77 -18.97 -15.54
N ALA A 406 -18.96 -19.51 -16.44
CA ALA A 406 -19.46 -20.07 -17.69
C ALA A 406 -20.56 -21.07 -17.31
N GLU A 407 -21.81 -20.79 -17.72
CA GLU A 407 -22.88 -21.77 -17.64
C GLU A 407 -22.36 -23.01 -18.37
N LYS A 408 -22.12 -24.09 -17.61
CA LYS A 408 -21.74 -25.37 -18.18
C LYS A 408 -22.78 -25.67 -19.27
N PRO A 409 -22.38 -25.93 -20.52
CA PRO A 409 -23.32 -26.38 -21.54
C PRO A 409 -24.09 -27.56 -20.95
N ALA A 410 -25.43 -27.48 -20.99
CA ALA A 410 -26.30 -28.51 -20.46
C ALA A 410 -25.79 -29.89 -20.90
N GLU A 411 -25.43 -30.73 -19.94
CA GLU A 411 -24.88 -32.05 -20.17
C GLU A 411 -25.89 -32.84 -21.01
N LYS A 412 -25.57 -33.11 -22.28
CA LYS A 412 -26.43 -33.92 -23.15
C LYS A 412 -26.70 -35.25 -22.44
N PRO A 413 -27.96 -35.72 -22.36
CA PRO A 413 -28.29 -36.91 -21.60
C PRO A 413 -27.54 -38.12 -22.17
N LYS A 414 -26.68 -38.72 -21.33
CA LYS A 414 -25.98 -39.97 -21.64
C LYS A 414 -27.02 -41.05 -21.96
N LYS A 415 -26.93 -41.65 -23.16
CA LYS A 415 -27.69 -42.85 -23.53
C LYS A 415 -27.43 -43.95 -22.49
N LYS A 416 -28.50 -44.44 -21.86
CA LYS A 416 -28.47 -45.59 -20.95
C LYS A 416 -27.89 -46.81 -21.68
N SER A 417 -26.73 -47.28 -21.25
CA SER A 417 -26.24 -48.62 -21.59
C SER A 417 -27.09 -49.67 -20.85
N LYS A 418 -27.48 -50.74 -21.56
CA LYS A 418 -28.26 -51.87 -21.01
C LYS A 418 -27.48 -52.55 -19.87
N PRO A 419 -28.16 -53.03 -18.81
CA PRO A 419 -27.48 -53.78 -17.76
C PRO A 419 -27.05 -55.16 -18.27
N ALA A 420 -25.80 -55.53 -17.98
CA ALA A 420 -25.25 -56.85 -18.22
C ALA A 420 -25.86 -57.87 -17.24
N SER A 421 -26.20 -59.05 -17.75
CA SER A 421 -26.71 -60.19 -17.00
C SER A 421 -25.67 -60.70 -16.00
N VAL A 422 -25.99 -60.66 -14.71
CA VAL A 422 -25.22 -61.35 -13.67
C VAL A 422 -25.80 -62.76 -13.52
N LYS A 423 -25.01 -63.79 -13.87
CA LYS A 423 -25.34 -65.19 -13.56
C LYS A 423 -25.13 -65.43 -12.07
N SER A 424 -26.17 -65.87 -11.38
CA SER A 424 -26.13 -66.28 -9.98
C SER A 424 -25.42 -67.63 -9.84
N ASN A 425 -24.43 -67.71 -8.94
CA ASN A 425 -23.96 -68.98 -8.37
C ASN A 425 -23.51 -68.71 -6.93
N ALA A 426 -24.36 -69.04 -5.95
CA ALA A 426 -23.96 -69.45 -4.59
C ALA A 426 -25.22 -69.86 -3.78
N PRO A 427 -25.09 -70.78 -2.80
CA PRO A 427 -26.14 -71.72 -2.44
C PRO A 427 -27.03 -71.27 -1.28
N VAL A 428 -28.22 -71.88 -1.23
CA VAL A 428 -29.28 -71.74 -0.23
C VAL A 428 -28.76 -72.06 1.18
N ARG A 429 -29.00 -71.16 2.14
CA ARG A 429 -29.05 -71.47 3.58
C ARG A 429 -30.33 -70.88 4.19
N SER A 430 -31.02 -71.73 4.93
CA SER A 430 -32.33 -71.52 5.54
C SER A 430 -32.30 -70.59 6.77
N PRO A 431 -33.44 -70.04 7.20
CA PRO A 431 -33.52 -68.97 8.19
C PRO A 431 -33.78 -69.50 9.61
N THR A 432 -33.10 -68.94 10.61
CA THR A 432 -33.52 -68.99 12.01
C THR A 432 -33.06 -67.74 12.77
N ASP A 433 -34.07 -66.99 13.22
CA ASP A 433 -34.27 -66.33 14.51
C ASP A 433 -33.39 -65.20 15.08
N ALA A 434 -34.15 -64.14 15.42
CA ALA A 434 -34.16 -63.36 16.65
C ALA A 434 -33.15 -62.20 16.85
N GLY A 435 -33.71 -60.98 16.81
CA GLY A 435 -33.73 -60.11 17.99
C GLY A 435 -32.87 -58.84 17.96
N GLY A 436 -33.51 -57.70 18.23
CA GLY A 436 -32.88 -56.58 18.93
C GLY A 436 -32.81 -55.25 18.17
N GLU A 437 -33.80 -54.39 18.36
CA GLU A 437 -33.71 -52.94 18.13
C GLU A 437 -32.83 -52.27 19.20
N ALA A 438 -32.05 -51.26 18.81
CA ALA A 438 -31.87 -50.01 19.57
C ALA A 438 -31.24 -48.91 18.68
N PRO A 439 -31.74 -47.65 18.72
CA PRO A 439 -31.18 -46.54 17.95
C PRO A 439 -30.01 -45.83 18.68
N VAL A 440 -29.02 -45.39 17.90
CA VAL A 440 -27.83 -44.66 18.37
C VAL A 440 -28.15 -43.16 18.51
N ASN A 441 -27.93 -42.62 19.70
CA ASN A 441 -28.01 -41.21 20.07
C ASN A 441 -26.71 -40.49 19.66
N TRP A 442 -26.82 -39.33 19.02
CA TRP A 442 -25.69 -38.47 18.65
C TRP A 442 -25.64 -37.27 19.61
N GLN A 443 -24.55 -37.14 20.35
CA GLN A 443 -24.06 -35.86 20.88
C GLN A 443 -22.99 -35.30 19.94
#